data_AF-A0A7S1X9T0-F1
#
_entry.id   AF-A0A7S1X9T0-F1
#
_cell.length_a   1.000
_cell.length_b   1.000
_cell.length_c   1.000
_cell.angle_alpha   90.00
_cell.angle_beta   90.00
_cell.angle_gamma   90.00
#
_symmetry.space_group_name_H-M   'P 1'
#
loop_
_entity.id
_entity.type
_entity.pdbx_description
1 polymer ?
#
loop_
_entity_poly.entity_id
_entity_poly.type
_entity_poly.pdbx_seq_one_letter_code
_entity_poly.pdbx_strand_id
1 'polypeptide(L)'
;TIPASPSPPLALSVAMHLMPWDADDVYVIIPSAVYAGNRFQSFKIPYSPRIPAHLAKPECPIVINDVPRLSRGDQSSHNVPSRLQILARDSSCPAVGIFSRRMKVAWLIWIKDHQVSGLGEFGIEVTEEPNGTGKVRFSIPGIRESMMYWQTAIDKSSNDKGISLSHESLVTIRVSAVRFAADKISDVWERLWAIRGTMCDDVQPNRQTQMSLSAAAEIIEKKFNLENWNEELGLYSSAVVSTDHKFYFQSGWTGSMMVTLPLALNCVEPRTRQRAIQNVRTFLTQAVIPSSKLFHGRLAA
;
A
#
# COMPACT_ATOMS: atom_id res chain seq x y z
N THR A 1 -37.21 -13.18 -31.64
CA THR A 1 -36.52 -12.95 -30.36
C THR A 1 -35.63 -11.74 -30.51
N ILE A 2 -35.95 -10.65 -29.82
CA ILE A 2 -35.07 -9.47 -29.78
C ILE A 2 -33.82 -9.90 -28.98
N PRO A 3 -32.59 -9.76 -29.50
CA PRO A 3 -31.41 -10.05 -28.72
C PRO A 3 -31.39 -9.12 -27.51
N ALA A 4 -31.36 -9.69 -26.30
CA ALA A 4 -31.23 -8.91 -25.08
C ALA A 4 -30.01 -8.01 -25.22
N SER A 5 -30.21 -6.69 -25.14
CA SER A 5 -29.10 -5.75 -25.12
C SER A 5 -28.19 -6.11 -23.94
N PRO A 6 -26.86 -6.09 -24.11
CA PRO A 6 -25.97 -6.41 -23.01
C PRO A 6 -26.24 -5.46 -21.84
N SER A 7 -26.39 -6.01 -20.63
CA SER A 7 -26.58 -5.23 -19.42
C SER A 7 -25.48 -4.16 -19.29
N PRO A 8 -25.82 -2.92 -18.90
CA PRO A 8 -24.81 -1.89 -18.69
C PRO A 8 -23.78 -2.38 -17.65
N PRO A 9 -22.50 -2.00 -17.78
CA PRO A 9 -21.47 -2.41 -16.83
C PRO A 9 -21.88 -2.00 -15.42
N LEU A 10 -21.81 -2.94 -14.48
CA LEU A 10 -22.24 -2.75 -13.10
C LEU A 10 -21.16 -3.15 -12.11
N ALA A 11 -21.31 -2.71 -10.86
CA ALA A 11 -20.59 -3.26 -9.73
C ALA A 11 -21.59 -3.74 -8.69
N LEU A 12 -21.34 -4.91 -8.12
CA LEU A 12 -22.12 -5.46 -7.02
C LEU A 12 -21.45 -5.06 -5.72
N SER A 13 -22.22 -4.73 -4.69
CA SER A 13 -21.63 -4.34 -3.41
C SER A 13 -22.43 -4.82 -2.21
N VAL A 14 -21.71 -5.07 -1.12
CA VAL A 14 -22.27 -5.33 0.22
C VAL A 14 -21.86 -4.17 1.10
N ALA A 15 -22.84 -3.55 1.77
CA ALA A 15 -22.62 -2.43 2.66
C ALA A 15 -23.07 -2.77 4.08
N MET A 16 -22.24 -2.42 5.06
CA MET A 16 -22.54 -2.49 6.48
C MET A 16 -22.65 -1.07 7.03
N HIS A 17 -23.79 -0.79 7.66
CA HIS A 17 -24.07 0.49 8.29
C HIS A 17 -23.74 0.38 9.78
N LEU A 18 -22.94 1.31 10.29
CA LEU A 18 -22.54 1.41 11.69
C LEU A 18 -23.13 2.68 12.28
N MET A 19 -23.88 2.50 13.37
CA MET A 19 -24.51 3.59 14.11
C MET A 19 -24.42 3.30 15.62
N PRO A 20 -24.25 4.33 16.46
CA PRO A 20 -23.92 5.70 16.08
C PRO A 20 -22.48 5.82 15.57
N TRP A 21 -22.24 6.74 14.64
CA TRP A 21 -20.92 7.09 14.13
C TRP A 21 -20.56 8.53 14.50
N ASP A 22 -19.40 8.69 15.13
CA ASP A 22 -18.84 9.97 15.52
C ASP A 22 -17.40 10.02 14.99
N ALA A 23 -17.15 10.92 14.04
CA ALA A 23 -15.86 11.02 13.35
C ALA A 23 -14.71 11.43 14.28
N ASP A 24 -15.01 12.09 15.39
CA ASP A 24 -14.02 12.48 16.40
C ASP A 24 -13.73 11.34 17.38
N ASP A 25 -14.66 10.41 17.56
CA ASP A 25 -14.49 9.24 18.42
C ASP A 25 -13.86 8.05 17.69
N VAL A 26 -14.27 7.81 16.44
CA VAL A 26 -14.00 6.59 15.70
C VAL A 26 -12.62 6.59 15.03
N TYR A 27 -11.84 5.54 15.33
CA TYR A 27 -10.61 5.23 14.65
C TYR A 27 -10.86 4.21 13.53
N VAL A 28 -10.68 4.63 12.27
CA VAL A 28 -10.76 3.75 11.09
C VAL A 28 -9.37 3.25 10.71
N ILE A 29 -9.26 1.96 10.44
CA ILE A 29 -8.05 1.31 9.96
C ILE A 29 -8.30 0.43 8.75
N ILE A 30 -7.45 0.57 7.74
CA ILE A 30 -7.32 -0.38 6.65
C ILE A 30 -5.83 -0.75 6.55
N PRO A 31 -5.44 -2.00 6.81
CA PRO A 31 -4.04 -2.38 7.00
C PRO A 31 -3.14 -1.91 5.86
N SER A 32 -2.06 -1.21 6.21
CA SER A 32 -1.08 -0.63 5.26
C SER A 32 -1.58 0.51 4.37
N ALA A 33 -2.86 0.90 4.43
CA ALA A 33 -3.43 1.94 3.58
C ALA A 33 -3.96 3.15 4.37
N VAL A 34 -4.66 2.89 5.48
CA VAL A 34 -5.42 3.90 6.22
C VAL A 34 -5.20 3.73 7.71
N TYR A 35 -4.77 4.80 8.37
CA TYR A 35 -4.61 4.85 9.82
C TYR A 35 -5.34 6.08 10.37
N ALA A 36 -6.23 5.91 11.34
CA ALA A 36 -7.13 6.95 11.82
C ALA A 36 -7.98 7.59 10.70
N GLY A 37 -8.35 6.81 9.68
CA GLY A 37 -8.98 7.30 8.45
C GLY A 37 -8.14 8.29 7.64
N ASN A 38 -6.83 8.36 7.89
CA ASN A 38 -5.91 9.34 7.31
C ASN A 38 -6.35 10.79 7.53
N ARG A 39 -6.93 11.10 8.70
CA ARG A 39 -7.38 12.46 9.09
C ARG A 39 -6.24 13.41 9.46
N PHE A 40 -5.19 13.41 8.67
CA PHE A 40 -4.04 14.29 8.85
C PHE A 40 -4.12 15.47 7.90
N GLN A 41 -3.32 16.50 8.17
CA GLN A 41 -3.22 17.61 7.23
C GLN A 41 -2.63 17.09 5.92
N SER A 42 -3.36 17.30 4.83
CA SER A 42 -3.05 16.71 3.53
C SER A 42 -2.58 17.78 2.55
N PHE A 43 -1.49 17.51 1.85
CA PHE A 43 -0.93 18.40 0.83
C PHE A 43 -0.74 17.66 -0.48
N LYS A 44 -1.06 18.34 -1.58
CA LYS A 44 -0.67 17.88 -2.90
C LYS A 44 0.83 18.14 -3.11
N ILE A 45 1.65 17.11 -2.88
CA ILE A 45 3.11 17.17 -2.99
C ILE A 45 3.51 16.29 -4.19
N PRO A 46 4.31 16.78 -5.16
CA PRO A 46 4.75 15.97 -6.28
C PRO A 46 5.75 14.89 -5.83
N TYR A 47 5.84 13.81 -6.60
CA TYR A 47 6.88 12.80 -6.40
C TYR A 47 8.27 13.34 -6.77
N SER A 48 9.35 13.09 -6.01
CA SER A 48 9.44 12.39 -4.72
C SER A 48 9.04 13.33 -3.57
N PRO A 49 8.11 12.92 -2.68
CA PRO A 49 7.51 13.84 -1.72
C PRO A 49 8.55 14.29 -0.70
N ARG A 50 8.60 15.61 -0.49
CA ARG A 50 9.39 16.24 0.57
C ARG A 50 8.46 17.08 1.42
N ILE A 51 8.75 17.15 2.72
CA ILE A 51 8.04 18.05 3.62
C ILE A 51 8.21 19.48 3.08
N PRO A 52 7.11 20.23 2.85
CA PRO A 52 7.18 21.63 2.44
C PRO A 52 8.06 22.43 3.41
N ALA A 53 8.93 23.30 2.90
CA ALA A 53 9.94 24.00 3.72
C ALA A 53 9.34 24.76 4.92
N HIS A 54 8.15 25.36 4.75
CA HIS A 54 7.44 26.07 5.82
C HIS A 54 6.93 25.17 6.96
N LEU A 55 6.87 23.85 6.73
CA LEU A 55 6.50 22.83 7.71
C LEU A 55 7.73 22.12 8.28
N ALA A 56 8.92 22.29 7.71
CA ALA A 56 10.14 21.60 8.13
C ALA A 56 10.72 22.19 9.44
N LYS A 57 9.96 22.09 10.52
CA LYS A 57 10.28 22.53 11.88
C LYS A 57 10.02 21.39 12.89
N PRO A 58 10.69 21.38 14.06
CA PRO A 58 10.52 20.32 15.05
C PRO A 58 9.07 20.08 15.47
N GLU A 59 8.25 21.13 15.45
CA GLU A 59 6.83 21.10 15.81
C GLU A 59 5.90 20.79 14.61
N CYS A 60 6.45 20.28 13.50
CA CYS A 60 5.66 19.88 12.35
C CYS A 60 4.57 18.87 12.78
N PRO A 61 3.27 19.16 12.57
CA PRO A 61 2.25 18.16 12.81
C PRO A 61 2.44 16.98 11.85
N ILE A 62 1.75 15.87 12.12
CA ILE A 62 1.67 14.78 11.15
C ILE A 62 0.97 15.31 9.90
N VAL A 63 1.68 15.26 8.78
CA VAL A 63 1.18 15.63 7.46
C VAL A 63 1.29 14.44 6.53
N ILE A 64 0.36 14.36 5.58
CA ILE A 64 0.31 13.33 4.56
C ILE A 64 0.25 13.97 3.18
N ASN A 65 0.62 13.20 2.17
CA ASN A 65 0.30 13.53 0.79
C ASN A 65 -1.22 13.49 0.58
N ASP A 66 -1.66 13.99 -0.57
CA ASP A 66 -3.06 13.88 -1.00
C ASP A 66 -3.39 12.42 -1.36
N VAL A 67 -3.64 11.64 -0.31
CA VAL A 67 -3.97 10.21 -0.33
C VAL A 67 -5.43 9.99 0.06
N PRO A 68 -6.03 8.83 -0.26
CA PRO A 68 -7.39 8.49 0.17
C PRO A 68 -7.53 8.65 1.68
N ARG A 69 -8.51 9.47 2.08
CA ARG A 69 -8.73 9.87 3.47
C ARG A 69 -10.19 10.19 3.70
N LEU A 70 -10.57 10.11 4.96
CA LEU A 70 -11.80 10.71 5.45
C LEU A 70 -11.52 12.16 5.85
N SER A 71 -12.56 12.97 5.86
CA SER A 71 -12.51 14.38 6.25
C SER A 71 -11.96 14.52 7.67
N ARG A 72 -11.06 15.50 7.85
CA ARG A 72 -10.56 15.89 9.17
C ARG A 72 -11.66 16.64 9.93
N GLY A 73 -11.73 16.52 11.25
CA GLY A 73 -12.82 17.08 12.08
C GLY A 73 -13.08 18.59 11.90
N ASP A 74 -12.07 19.37 11.49
CA ASP A 74 -12.20 20.80 11.18
C ASP A 74 -12.66 21.09 9.73
N GLN A 75 -12.57 20.09 8.85
CA GLN A 75 -13.03 20.12 7.45
C GLN A 75 -14.30 19.30 7.24
N SER A 76 -14.70 18.48 8.22
CA SER A 76 -16.03 17.89 8.25
C SER A 76 -17.02 19.02 8.55
N SER A 77 -17.44 19.74 7.51
CA SER A 77 -18.75 20.36 7.61
C SER A 77 -19.71 19.23 7.93
N HIS A 78 -20.38 19.28 9.08
CA HIS A 78 -21.35 18.26 9.48
C HIS A 78 -22.49 18.02 8.46
N ASN A 79 -22.48 18.74 7.33
CA ASN A 79 -23.42 18.66 6.22
C ASN A 79 -22.87 18.04 4.92
N VAL A 80 -21.60 17.62 4.85
CA VAL A 80 -21.02 16.98 3.65
C VAL A 80 -20.51 15.58 3.97
N PRO A 81 -20.95 14.55 3.23
CA PRO A 81 -20.43 13.20 3.39
C PRO A 81 -18.91 13.13 3.22
N SER A 82 -18.26 12.46 4.15
CA SER A 82 -16.83 12.13 4.12
C SER A 82 -16.67 10.77 3.48
N ARG A 83 -15.72 10.60 2.56
CA ARG A 83 -15.58 9.37 1.78
C ARG A 83 -14.14 9.03 1.47
N LEU A 84 -13.77 7.78 1.71
CA LEU A 84 -12.52 7.18 1.27
C LEU A 84 -12.82 5.98 0.37
N GLN A 85 -12.11 5.87 -0.75
CA GLN A 85 -12.19 4.72 -1.65
C GLN A 85 -10.78 4.23 -1.99
N ILE A 86 -10.56 2.93 -1.83
CA ILE A 86 -9.34 2.24 -2.25
C ILE A 86 -9.70 0.89 -2.87
N LEU A 87 -8.73 0.26 -3.51
CA LEU A 87 -8.83 -1.12 -3.96
C LEU A 87 -8.24 -2.07 -2.91
N ALA A 88 -8.65 -3.34 -2.93
CA ALA A 88 -8.17 -4.34 -1.99
C ALA A 88 -6.64 -4.47 -1.99
N ARG A 89 -5.97 -4.35 -3.15
CA ARG A 89 -4.49 -4.39 -3.28
C ARG A 89 -3.77 -3.18 -2.69
N ASP A 90 -4.48 -2.09 -2.44
CA ASP A 90 -3.89 -0.93 -1.77
C ASP A 90 -3.65 -1.26 -0.27
N SER A 91 -4.28 -2.32 0.24
CA SER A 91 -4.13 -2.83 1.60
C SER A 91 -3.32 -4.12 1.65
N SER A 92 -2.62 -4.36 2.75
CA SER A 92 -1.94 -5.66 2.99
C SER A 92 -2.91 -6.78 3.36
N CYS A 93 -4.15 -6.42 3.67
CA CYS A 93 -5.22 -7.31 4.11
C CYS A 93 -6.55 -6.58 3.85
N PRO A 94 -7.49 -7.15 3.06
CA PRO A 94 -8.72 -6.49 2.64
C PRO A 94 -9.77 -6.50 3.76
N ALA A 95 -9.44 -5.79 4.83
CA ALA A 95 -10.22 -5.68 6.05
C ALA A 95 -10.31 -4.22 6.49
N VAL A 96 -11.44 -3.85 7.08
CA VAL A 96 -11.69 -2.56 7.71
C VAL A 96 -11.87 -2.79 9.19
N GLY A 97 -11.02 -2.16 9.99
CA GLY A 97 -11.19 -2.06 11.44
C GLY A 97 -11.76 -0.71 11.82
N ILE A 98 -12.68 -0.71 12.77
CA ILE A 98 -13.34 0.49 13.29
C ILE A 98 -13.31 0.37 14.81
N PHE A 99 -12.76 1.36 15.51
CA PHE A 99 -12.70 1.38 16.96
C PHE A 99 -13.33 2.65 17.52
N SER A 100 -14.32 2.49 18.39
CA SER A 100 -14.91 3.59 19.15
C SER A 100 -14.29 3.64 20.53
N ARG A 101 -13.63 4.77 20.85
CA ARG A 101 -12.99 4.98 22.15
C ARG A 101 -14.03 5.11 23.24
N ARG A 102 -15.09 5.88 22.98
CA ARG A 102 -16.21 6.12 23.90
C ARG A 102 -16.98 4.84 24.22
N MET A 103 -17.24 4.00 23.22
CA MET A 103 -17.98 2.75 23.44
C MET A 103 -17.09 1.59 23.89
N LYS A 104 -15.76 1.71 23.80
CA LYS A 104 -14.81 0.62 24.05
C LYS A 104 -15.14 -0.66 23.28
N VAL A 105 -15.49 -0.45 22.01
CA VAL A 105 -15.92 -1.52 21.09
C VAL A 105 -15.21 -1.31 19.78
N ALA A 106 -14.84 -2.44 19.16
CA ALA A 106 -14.33 -2.46 17.81
C ALA A 106 -15.15 -3.39 16.91
N TRP A 107 -15.10 -3.08 15.62
CA TRP A 107 -15.58 -3.90 14.53
C TRP A 107 -14.41 -4.24 13.62
N LEU A 108 -14.35 -5.49 13.18
CA LEU A 108 -13.50 -5.91 12.07
C LEU A 108 -14.41 -6.51 11.01
N ILE A 109 -14.27 -6.03 9.78
CA ILE A 109 -15.08 -6.43 8.63
C ILE A 109 -14.13 -6.74 7.49
N TRP A 110 -14.25 -7.91 6.86
CA TRP A 110 -13.33 -8.32 5.80
C TRP A 110 -14.03 -9.15 4.72
N ILE A 111 -13.43 -9.15 3.54
CA ILE A 111 -13.84 -10.01 2.44
C ILE A 111 -13.10 -11.33 2.55
N LYS A 112 -13.83 -12.44 2.40
CA LYS A 112 -13.23 -13.76 2.22
C LYS A 112 -12.97 -14.06 0.76
N ASP A 113 -11.85 -14.73 0.48
CA ASP A 113 -11.52 -15.26 -0.84
C ASP A 113 -11.51 -14.18 -1.94
N HIS A 114 -11.05 -12.98 -1.59
CA HIS A 114 -11.02 -11.80 -2.46
C HIS A 114 -10.21 -11.98 -3.76
N GLN A 115 -9.33 -12.99 -3.84
CA GLN A 115 -8.43 -13.24 -4.96
C GLN A 115 -9.00 -14.18 -6.03
N VAL A 116 -10.14 -14.84 -5.78
CA VAL A 116 -10.67 -15.91 -6.65
C VAL A 116 -12.00 -15.56 -7.33
N SER A 117 -12.47 -14.31 -7.23
CA SER A 117 -13.77 -13.93 -7.78
C SER A 117 -13.84 -14.03 -9.31
N GLY A 118 -12.72 -13.85 -10.02
CA GLY A 118 -12.68 -13.77 -11.49
C GLY A 118 -13.38 -12.52 -12.07
N LEU A 119 -13.99 -11.69 -11.22
CA LEU A 119 -14.83 -10.53 -11.58
C LEU A 119 -14.08 -9.19 -11.41
N GLY A 120 -12.76 -9.27 -11.39
CA GLY A 120 -11.88 -8.13 -11.09
C GLY A 120 -11.51 -8.04 -9.62
N GLU A 121 -11.02 -6.88 -9.24
CA GLU A 121 -10.54 -6.62 -7.89
C GLU A 121 -11.64 -6.05 -7.01
N PHE A 122 -11.65 -6.35 -5.71
CA PHE A 122 -12.57 -5.73 -4.77
C PHE A 122 -12.22 -4.27 -4.47
N GLY A 123 -13.23 -3.41 -4.37
CA GLY A 123 -13.13 -2.08 -3.80
C GLY A 123 -13.47 -2.08 -2.32
N ILE A 124 -12.83 -1.19 -1.57
CA ILE A 124 -13.14 -0.90 -0.17
C ILE A 124 -13.49 0.58 -0.08
N GLU A 125 -14.66 0.86 0.49
CA GLU A 125 -15.13 2.21 0.74
C GLU A 125 -15.54 2.37 2.20
N VAL A 126 -15.19 3.51 2.77
CA VAL A 126 -15.73 4.00 4.03
C VAL A 126 -16.40 5.35 3.78
N THR A 127 -17.66 5.50 4.18
CA THR A 127 -18.35 6.80 4.18
C THR A 127 -18.81 7.18 5.57
N GLU A 128 -18.85 8.48 5.84
CA GLU A 128 -19.42 9.07 7.05
C GLU A 128 -20.46 10.08 6.62
N GLU A 129 -21.68 9.85 7.05
CA GLU A 129 -22.83 10.65 6.70
C GLU A 129 -23.11 11.69 7.80
N PRO A 130 -23.62 12.89 7.42
CA PRO A 130 -24.08 13.93 8.34
C PRO A 130 -24.98 13.47 9.50
N ASN A 131 -25.78 12.43 9.26
CA ASN A 131 -26.74 11.91 10.23
C ASN A 131 -26.12 10.99 11.30
N GLY A 132 -24.79 10.90 11.37
CA GLY A 132 -24.09 10.02 12.31
C GLY A 132 -24.11 8.55 11.90
N THR A 133 -24.20 8.27 10.59
CA THR A 133 -24.06 6.91 10.03
C THR A 133 -22.70 6.75 9.39
N GLY A 134 -21.97 5.71 9.79
CA GLY A 134 -20.81 5.23 9.06
C GLY A 134 -21.19 4.07 8.16
N LYS A 135 -20.57 3.97 6.99
CA LYS A 135 -20.79 2.84 6.07
C LYS A 135 -19.45 2.24 5.67
N VAL A 136 -19.35 0.91 5.76
CA VAL A 136 -18.27 0.15 5.12
C VAL A 136 -18.87 -0.60 3.94
N ARG A 137 -18.35 -0.36 2.74
CA ARG A 137 -18.81 -1.01 1.51
C ARG A 137 -17.66 -1.77 0.86
N PHE A 138 -17.96 -3.01 0.49
CA PHE A 138 -17.12 -3.83 -0.38
C PHE A 138 -17.81 -3.99 -1.73
N SER A 139 -17.12 -3.71 -2.83
CA SER A 139 -17.68 -3.84 -4.18
C SER A 139 -16.84 -4.72 -5.09
N ILE A 140 -17.46 -5.39 -6.06
CA ILE A 140 -16.79 -6.16 -7.10
C ILE A 140 -17.43 -5.83 -8.47
N PRO A 141 -16.65 -5.30 -9.43
CA PRO A 141 -15.30 -4.74 -9.24
C PRO A 141 -15.30 -3.51 -8.32
N GLY A 142 -14.12 -3.18 -7.80
CA GLY A 142 -13.84 -1.94 -7.12
C GLY A 142 -13.86 -0.78 -8.11
N ILE A 143 -14.70 0.22 -7.83
CA ILE A 143 -14.79 1.44 -8.62
C ILE A 143 -14.51 2.63 -7.71
N ARG A 144 -13.37 3.29 -7.92
CA ARG A 144 -13.08 4.60 -7.34
C ARG A 144 -13.83 5.63 -8.19
N GLU A 145 -14.69 6.42 -7.57
CA GLU A 145 -15.53 7.36 -8.29
C GLU A 145 -14.79 8.67 -8.53
N SER A 146 -14.95 9.22 -9.75
CA SER A 146 -14.33 10.46 -10.23
C SER A 146 -12.81 10.41 -10.32
N MET A 147 -12.10 10.26 -9.21
CA MET A 147 -10.65 10.39 -9.11
C MET A 147 -10.02 9.18 -8.41
N MET A 148 -8.80 8.85 -8.79
CA MET A 148 -7.98 7.83 -8.18
C MET A 148 -6.65 8.39 -7.68
N TYR A 149 -6.13 7.78 -6.63
CA TYR A 149 -4.77 8.03 -6.15
C TYR A 149 -3.73 7.55 -7.15
N TRP A 150 -2.75 8.40 -7.44
CA TRP A 150 -1.59 8.09 -8.26
C TRP A 150 -0.33 8.70 -7.64
N GLN A 151 0.59 7.85 -7.20
CA GLN A 151 1.89 8.18 -6.60
C GLN A 151 1.83 9.01 -5.32
N THR A 152 1.35 10.26 -5.38
CA THR A 152 1.34 11.22 -4.27
C THR A 152 0.11 12.13 -4.24
N ALA A 153 -0.85 11.94 -5.15
CA ALA A 153 -2.05 12.78 -5.21
C ALA A 153 -3.30 12.02 -5.71
N ILE A 154 -4.49 12.48 -5.32
CA ILE A 154 -5.78 12.05 -5.90
C ILE A 154 -6.13 13.01 -7.05
N ASP A 155 -5.40 12.93 -8.15
CA ASP A 155 -5.54 13.87 -9.28
C ASP A 155 -5.67 13.23 -10.66
N LYS A 156 -5.82 11.90 -10.70
CA LYS A 156 -6.09 11.16 -11.94
C LYS A 156 -7.55 10.78 -12.02
N SER A 157 -8.17 11.01 -13.16
CA SER A 157 -9.50 10.48 -13.42
C SER A 157 -9.51 8.97 -13.27
N SER A 158 -10.53 8.45 -12.60
CA SER A 158 -10.70 7.02 -12.45
C SER A 158 -10.90 6.36 -13.81
N ASN A 159 -10.18 5.28 -14.05
CA ASN A 159 -10.33 4.42 -15.22
C ASN A 159 -10.96 3.07 -14.85
N ASP A 160 -11.44 2.90 -13.61
CA ASP A 160 -12.09 1.69 -13.14
C ASP A 160 -13.39 1.44 -13.95
N LYS A 161 -13.71 0.16 -14.22
CA LYS A 161 -14.85 -0.25 -15.06
C LYS A 161 -15.68 -1.29 -14.34
N GLY A 162 -17.01 -1.24 -14.54
CA GLY A 162 -17.93 -2.29 -14.12
C GLY A 162 -17.77 -3.56 -14.97
N ILE A 163 -18.41 -4.63 -14.51
CA ILE A 163 -18.50 -5.91 -15.21
C ILE A 163 -19.83 -6.05 -15.95
N SER A 164 -19.83 -6.85 -17.00
CA SER A 164 -21.06 -7.34 -17.63
C SER A 164 -21.36 -8.75 -17.12
N LEU A 165 -22.60 -8.96 -16.69
CA LEU A 165 -23.09 -10.26 -16.22
C LEU A 165 -24.17 -10.78 -17.17
N SER A 166 -24.16 -12.09 -17.43
CA SER A 166 -25.27 -12.78 -18.08
C SER A 166 -26.37 -13.08 -17.06
N HIS A 167 -27.58 -13.38 -17.54
CA HIS A 167 -28.69 -13.79 -16.67
C HIS A 167 -28.44 -15.11 -15.91
N GLU A 168 -27.44 -15.89 -16.33
CA GLU A 168 -27.05 -17.16 -15.70
C GLU A 168 -25.87 -16.99 -14.74
N SER A 169 -25.32 -15.78 -14.61
CA SER A 169 -24.16 -15.53 -13.76
C SER A 169 -24.52 -15.65 -12.28
N LEU A 170 -23.84 -16.54 -11.55
CA LEU A 170 -23.87 -16.60 -10.10
C LEU A 170 -22.68 -15.84 -9.53
N VAL A 171 -22.95 -14.78 -8.75
CA VAL A 171 -21.90 -14.02 -8.06
C VAL A 171 -22.02 -14.22 -6.55
N THR A 172 -20.95 -14.72 -5.95
CA THR A 172 -20.88 -14.92 -4.49
C THR A 172 -19.92 -13.91 -3.87
N ILE A 173 -20.43 -13.07 -2.98
CA ILE A 173 -19.62 -12.14 -2.18
C ILE A 173 -19.69 -12.60 -0.72
N ARG A 174 -18.56 -13.05 -0.18
CA ARG A 174 -18.45 -13.47 1.22
C ARG A 174 -17.83 -12.35 2.05
N VAL A 175 -18.64 -11.71 2.87
CA VAL A 175 -18.20 -10.72 3.87
C VAL A 175 -18.35 -11.32 5.25
N SER A 176 -17.33 -11.16 6.08
CA SER A 176 -17.37 -11.54 7.49
C SER A 176 -17.20 -10.29 8.34
N ALA A 177 -17.86 -10.28 9.50
CA ALA A 177 -17.77 -9.20 10.44
C ALA A 177 -17.77 -9.74 11.87
N VAL A 178 -17.00 -9.09 12.74
CA VAL A 178 -17.02 -9.36 14.18
C VAL A 178 -17.03 -8.05 14.94
N ARG A 179 -17.87 -8.00 15.98
CA ARG A 179 -17.88 -6.95 16.99
C ARG A 179 -17.28 -7.52 18.27
N PHE A 180 -16.41 -6.77 18.92
CA PHE A 180 -15.73 -7.20 20.15
C PHE A 180 -15.42 -6.01 21.06
N ALA A 181 -15.22 -6.29 22.35
CA ALA A 181 -14.74 -5.30 23.29
C ALA A 181 -13.28 -4.95 22.97
N ALA A 182 -12.95 -3.67 23.03
CA ALA A 182 -11.60 -3.15 22.80
C ALA A 182 -11.42 -1.90 23.66
N ASP A 183 -10.36 -1.83 24.45
CA ASP A 183 -10.02 -0.66 25.27
C ASP A 183 -9.11 0.31 24.51
N LYS A 184 -8.30 -0.22 23.59
CA LYS A 184 -7.27 0.53 22.86
C LYS A 184 -7.09 -0.02 21.45
N ILE A 185 -6.47 0.79 20.59
CA ILE A 185 -6.24 0.42 19.18
C ILE A 185 -5.41 -0.86 19.00
N SER A 186 -4.53 -1.19 19.94
CA SER A 186 -3.76 -2.45 19.86
C SER A 186 -4.64 -3.69 19.89
N ASP A 187 -5.80 -3.64 20.55
CA ASP A 187 -6.71 -4.78 20.66
C ASP A 187 -7.33 -5.10 19.28
N VAL A 188 -7.53 -4.06 18.46
CA VAL A 188 -7.96 -4.20 17.05
C VAL A 188 -6.90 -4.90 16.23
N TRP A 189 -5.63 -4.52 16.42
CA TRP A 189 -4.50 -5.15 15.73
C TRP A 189 -4.33 -6.60 16.12
N GLU A 190 -4.36 -6.91 17.41
CA GLU A 190 -4.29 -8.28 17.92
C GLU A 190 -5.38 -9.15 17.31
N ARG A 191 -6.62 -8.64 17.28
CA ARG A 191 -7.74 -9.34 16.67
C ARG A 191 -7.57 -9.50 15.16
N LEU A 192 -7.11 -8.46 14.45
CA LEU A 192 -6.82 -8.52 13.01
C LEU A 192 -5.78 -9.60 12.69
N TRP A 193 -4.68 -9.63 13.46
CA TRP A 193 -3.63 -10.64 13.29
C TRP A 193 -4.14 -12.05 13.52
N ALA A 194 -5.00 -12.25 14.52
CA ALA A 194 -5.61 -13.55 14.79
C ALA A 194 -6.51 -14.04 13.64
N ILE A 195 -7.27 -13.15 12.99
CA ILE A 195 -8.20 -13.53 11.91
C ILE A 195 -7.56 -13.51 10.51
N ARG A 196 -6.39 -12.90 10.34
CA ARG A 196 -5.72 -12.78 9.02
C ARG A 196 -5.55 -14.13 8.33
N GLY A 197 -5.25 -15.19 9.09
CA GLY A 197 -5.10 -16.55 8.59
C GLY A 197 -6.41 -17.20 8.11
N THR A 198 -7.57 -16.65 8.49
CA THR A 198 -8.90 -17.20 8.17
C THR A 198 -9.65 -16.38 7.11
N MET A 199 -8.96 -15.46 6.42
CA MET A 199 -9.57 -14.62 5.38
C MET A 199 -9.57 -15.28 4.00
N CYS A 200 -8.86 -16.39 3.84
CA CYS A 200 -8.92 -17.25 2.67
C CYS A 200 -9.20 -18.65 3.18
N ASP A 201 -10.39 -19.18 2.89
CA ASP A 201 -10.79 -20.51 3.36
C ASP A 201 -10.24 -21.60 2.40
N ASP A 202 -10.07 -21.27 1.11
CA ASP A 202 -9.88 -22.27 0.05
C ASP A 202 -8.73 -21.99 -0.93
N VAL A 203 -7.95 -20.95 -0.66
CA VAL A 203 -6.71 -20.77 -1.42
C VAL A 203 -5.68 -21.64 -0.74
N GLN A 204 -5.55 -22.91 -1.17
CA GLN A 204 -4.19 -23.45 -1.32
C GLN A 204 -3.46 -22.32 -2.04
N PRO A 205 -2.54 -21.57 -1.38
CA PRO A 205 -1.77 -20.56 -2.09
C PRO A 205 -1.34 -21.27 -3.34
N ASN A 206 -1.56 -20.66 -4.51
CA ASN A 206 -1.13 -21.26 -5.76
C ASN A 206 0.42 -21.32 -5.69
N ARG A 207 0.93 -22.29 -4.93
CA ARG A 207 2.32 -22.67 -4.72
C ARG A 207 2.81 -23.37 -5.98
N GLN A 208 1.94 -23.56 -6.96
CA GLN A 208 2.30 -23.94 -8.31
C GLN A 208 3.25 -22.86 -8.81
N THR A 209 4.54 -23.18 -8.75
CA THR A 209 5.71 -22.38 -9.15
C THR A 209 6.23 -21.32 -8.16
N GLN A 210 6.28 -21.62 -6.86
CA GLN A 210 7.24 -20.91 -6.00
C GLN A 210 8.65 -21.44 -6.25
N MET A 211 9.45 -20.65 -6.96
CA MET A 211 10.91 -20.82 -7.01
C MET A 211 11.45 -20.90 -5.58
N SER A 212 12.35 -21.85 -5.31
CA SER A 212 12.99 -21.91 -4.00
C SER A 212 13.75 -20.62 -3.72
N LEU A 213 13.87 -20.24 -2.44
CA LEU A 213 14.68 -19.07 -2.07
C LEU A 213 16.14 -19.19 -2.53
N SER A 214 16.67 -20.41 -2.62
CA SER A 214 18.00 -20.66 -3.20
C SER A 214 18.06 -20.33 -4.68
N ALA A 215 17.11 -20.81 -5.48
CA ALA A 215 17.07 -20.50 -6.92
C ALA A 215 16.82 -19.00 -7.16
N ALA A 216 16.01 -18.34 -6.32
CA ALA A 216 15.82 -16.90 -6.37
C ALA A 216 17.12 -16.15 -6.05
N ALA A 217 17.87 -16.59 -5.03
CA ALA A 217 19.15 -16.02 -4.67
C ALA A 217 20.18 -16.16 -5.80
N GLU A 218 20.26 -17.33 -6.45
CA GLU A 218 21.14 -17.56 -7.60
C GLU A 218 20.82 -16.64 -8.79
N ILE A 219 19.52 -16.46 -9.10
CA ILE A 219 19.10 -15.56 -10.19
C ILE A 219 19.43 -14.10 -9.86
N ILE A 220 19.16 -13.67 -8.62
CA ILE A 220 19.46 -12.31 -8.18
C ILE A 220 20.98 -12.07 -8.22
N GLU A 221 21.78 -12.99 -7.66
CA GLU A 221 23.24 -12.92 -7.69
C GLU A 221 23.77 -12.82 -9.12
N LYS A 222 23.33 -13.71 -10.01
CA LYS A 222 23.73 -13.70 -11.43
C LYS A 222 23.37 -12.38 -12.10
N LYS A 223 22.13 -11.92 -11.96
CA LYS A 223 21.66 -10.67 -12.58
C LYS A 223 22.44 -9.47 -12.09
N PHE A 224 22.66 -9.34 -10.79
CA PHE A 224 23.41 -8.21 -10.24
C PHE A 224 24.88 -8.22 -10.70
N ASN A 225 25.51 -9.39 -10.74
CA ASN A 225 26.89 -9.52 -11.21
C ASN A 225 27.07 -9.29 -12.71
N LEU A 226 26.08 -9.66 -13.51
CA LEU A 226 26.13 -9.54 -14.97
C LEU A 226 25.73 -8.14 -15.43
N GLU A 227 24.65 -7.59 -14.86
CA GLU A 227 23.98 -6.42 -15.40
C GLU A 227 24.12 -5.18 -14.54
N ASN A 228 24.29 -5.31 -13.21
CA ASN A 228 24.31 -4.14 -12.31
C ASN A 228 25.72 -3.79 -11.84
N TRP A 229 26.68 -4.71 -11.88
CA TRP A 229 28.04 -4.42 -11.45
C TRP A 229 28.73 -3.48 -12.44
N ASN A 230 29.03 -2.26 -11.99
CA ASN A 230 29.82 -1.30 -12.72
C ASN A 230 31.29 -1.49 -12.34
N GLU A 231 32.10 -2.05 -13.26
CA GLU A 231 33.53 -2.30 -13.02
C GLU A 231 34.34 -1.01 -12.82
N GLU A 232 34.00 0.07 -13.53
CA GLU A 232 34.72 1.35 -13.47
C GLU A 232 34.54 2.03 -12.11
N LEU A 233 33.30 2.05 -11.62
CA LEU A 233 32.96 2.69 -10.35
C LEU A 233 33.12 1.75 -9.15
N GLY A 234 33.27 0.45 -9.38
CA GLY A 234 33.40 -0.56 -8.32
C GLY A 234 32.16 -0.63 -7.42
N LEU A 235 30.96 -0.65 -8.02
CA LEU A 235 29.69 -0.67 -7.29
C LEU A 235 28.57 -1.37 -8.06
N TYR A 236 27.51 -1.78 -7.35
CA TYR A 236 26.28 -2.24 -7.99
C TYR A 236 25.37 -1.04 -8.31
N SER A 237 25.04 -0.83 -9.58
CA SER A 237 24.11 0.20 -10.03
C SER A 237 22.67 -0.14 -9.63
N SER A 238 21.84 0.89 -9.45
CA SER A 238 20.43 0.73 -9.06
C SER A 238 19.56 0.15 -10.20
N ALA A 239 20.04 0.24 -11.44
CA ALA A 239 19.49 -0.42 -12.61
C ALA A 239 20.60 -1.17 -13.36
N VAL A 240 20.25 -1.78 -14.51
CA VAL A 240 21.25 -2.28 -15.46
C VAL A 240 22.22 -1.15 -15.77
N VAL A 241 23.52 -1.46 -15.76
CA VAL A 241 24.59 -0.50 -16.05
C VAL A 241 24.29 0.17 -17.38
N SER A 242 24.19 1.49 -17.34
CA SER A 242 23.91 2.35 -18.49
C SER A 242 24.86 3.53 -18.49
N THR A 243 24.75 4.42 -19.46
CA THR A 243 25.48 5.69 -19.46
C THR A 243 24.77 6.79 -18.66
N ASP A 244 23.55 6.55 -18.16
CA ASP A 244 22.82 7.51 -17.34
C ASP A 244 23.27 7.42 -15.87
N HIS A 245 24.10 8.39 -15.48
CA HIS A 245 24.65 8.53 -14.13
C HIS A 245 23.58 8.53 -13.02
N LYS A 246 22.31 8.85 -13.31
CA LYS A 246 21.20 8.82 -12.34
C LYS A 246 20.90 7.43 -11.79
N PHE A 247 21.35 6.37 -12.48
CA PHE A 247 21.17 4.99 -12.05
C PHE A 247 22.42 4.36 -11.45
N TYR A 248 23.55 5.07 -11.43
CA TYR A 248 24.77 4.56 -10.80
C TYR A 248 24.53 4.37 -9.31
N PHE A 249 23.93 5.37 -8.69
CA PHE A 249 23.70 5.34 -7.26
C PHE A 249 22.48 6.18 -6.86
N GLN A 250 21.60 5.59 -6.06
CA GLN A 250 20.47 6.28 -5.44
C GLN A 250 20.47 6.00 -3.93
N SER A 251 20.56 7.07 -3.14
CA SER A 251 20.35 6.99 -1.69
C SER A 251 18.87 6.75 -1.40
N GLY A 252 18.51 5.53 -1.02
CA GLY A 252 17.13 5.15 -0.71
C GLY A 252 16.54 4.13 -1.70
N TRP A 253 15.35 4.46 -2.24
CA TRP A 253 14.48 3.60 -3.07
C TRP A 253 15.25 2.61 -3.95
N THR A 254 15.00 1.30 -3.77
CA THR A 254 15.60 0.17 -4.53
C THR A 254 17.06 0.38 -4.96
N GLY A 255 17.86 1.01 -4.10
CA GLY A 255 19.17 1.51 -4.48
C GLY A 255 20.24 0.43 -4.51
N SER A 256 21.41 0.85 -5.01
CA SER A 256 22.69 0.13 -5.14
C SER A 256 23.16 -0.69 -3.92
N MET A 257 22.60 -0.44 -2.73
CA MET A 257 22.99 -1.11 -1.49
C MET A 257 22.01 -2.22 -1.04
N MET A 258 20.81 -2.32 -1.65
CA MET A 258 19.74 -3.23 -1.19
C MET A 258 20.17 -4.70 -1.13
N VAL A 259 20.96 -5.14 -2.10
CA VAL A 259 21.42 -6.53 -2.19
C VAL A 259 22.79 -6.76 -1.57
N THR A 260 23.46 -5.70 -1.08
CA THR A 260 24.89 -5.80 -0.73
C THR A 260 25.13 -6.72 0.47
N LEU A 261 24.33 -6.58 1.52
CA LEU A 261 24.44 -7.44 2.69
C LEU A 261 24.15 -8.92 2.37
N PRO A 262 23.03 -9.29 1.70
CA PRO A 262 22.79 -10.68 1.36
C PRO A 262 23.85 -11.24 0.40
N LEU A 263 24.34 -10.46 -0.58
CA LEU A 263 25.42 -10.90 -1.48
C LEU A 263 26.77 -11.09 -0.76
N ALA A 264 27.06 -10.30 0.28
CA ALA A 264 28.29 -10.42 1.04
C ALA A 264 28.32 -11.62 2.00
N LEU A 265 27.16 -12.02 2.52
CA LEU A 265 27.05 -13.03 3.58
C LEU A 265 26.60 -14.40 3.08
N ASN A 266 25.72 -14.46 2.08
CA ASN A 266 25.01 -15.68 1.73
C ASN A 266 25.40 -16.27 0.36
N CYS A 267 26.22 -15.57 -0.42
CA CYS A 267 26.63 -16.06 -1.74
C CYS A 267 27.83 -17.00 -1.64
N VAL A 268 27.77 -18.07 -2.44
CA VAL A 268 28.83 -19.08 -2.54
C VAL A 268 29.95 -18.60 -3.47
N GLU A 269 29.66 -17.74 -4.45
CA GLU A 269 30.66 -17.24 -5.40
C GLU A 269 31.61 -16.21 -4.74
N PRO A 270 32.93 -16.47 -4.68
CA PRO A 270 33.88 -15.56 -4.04
C PRO A 270 33.91 -14.16 -4.69
N ARG A 271 33.71 -14.08 -6.01
CA ARG A 271 33.69 -12.81 -6.76
C ARG A 271 32.55 -11.92 -6.31
N THR A 272 31.35 -12.49 -6.11
CA THR A 272 30.18 -11.76 -5.58
C THR A 272 30.48 -11.15 -4.24
N ARG A 273 31.07 -11.94 -3.33
CA ARG A 273 31.44 -11.46 -1.99
C ARG A 273 32.45 -10.31 -2.06
N GLN A 274 33.46 -10.43 -2.92
CA GLN A 274 34.46 -9.36 -3.13
C GLN A 274 33.81 -8.08 -3.65
N ARG A 275 32.93 -8.20 -4.66
CA ARG A 275 32.18 -7.08 -5.25
C ARG A 275 31.26 -6.43 -4.23
N ALA A 276 30.55 -7.20 -3.42
CA ALA A 276 29.70 -6.68 -2.35
C ALA A 276 30.51 -5.89 -1.31
N ILE A 277 31.67 -6.39 -0.88
CA ILE A 277 32.58 -5.65 0.02
C ILE A 277 33.09 -4.37 -0.65
N GLN A 278 33.47 -4.46 -1.93
CA GLN A 278 33.91 -3.30 -2.70
C GLN A 278 32.80 -2.26 -2.84
N ASN A 279 31.55 -2.67 -3.07
CA ASN A 279 30.40 -1.78 -3.12
C ASN A 279 30.25 -0.96 -1.83
N VAL A 280 30.35 -1.62 -0.66
CA VAL A 280 30.35 -0.92 0.65
C VAL A 280 31.52 0.05 0.75
N ARG A 281 32.72 -0.36 0.33
CA ARG A 281 33.91 0.51 0.39
C ARG A 281 33.73 1.75 -0.47
N THR A 282 33.37 1.57 -1.74
CA THR A 282 33.09 2.67 -2.67
C THR A 282 32.05 3.61 -2.10
N PHE A 283 30.96 3.08 -1.54
CA PHE A 283 29.95 3.90 -0.87
C PHE A 283 30.53 4.72 0.30
N LEU A 284 31.24 4.07 1.22
CA LEU A 284 31.79 4.73 2.41
C LEU A 284 32.94 5.69 2.13
N THR A 285 33.60 5.59 0.98
CA THR A 285 34.75 6.45 0.64
C THR A 285 34.44 7.49 -0.42
N GLN A 286 33.53 7.22 -1.36
CA GLN A 286 33.25 8.10 -2.51
C GLN A 286 31.88 8.79 -2.45
N ALA A 287 30.93 8.28 -1.66
CA ALA A 287 29.60 8.90 -1.50
C ALA A 287 29.46 9.73 -0.20
N VAL A 288 30.57 9.95 0.50
CA VAL A 288 30.66 10.78 1.71
C VAL A 288 31.57 11.98 1.45
N ILE A 289 31.23 13.12 2.04
CA ILE A 289 32.09 14.31 1.99
C ILE A 289 33.35 14.00 2.81
N PRO A 290 34.57 14.07 2.24
CA PRO A 290 35.78 13.66 2.94
C PRO A 290 36.03 14.38 4.27
N SER A 291 35.67 15.66 4.34
CA SER A 291 35.88 16.56 5.48
C SER A 291 34.85 16.41 6.60
N SER A 292 33.56 16.25 6.27
CA SER A 292 32.48 16.19 7.27
C SER A 292 32.01 14.78 7.56
N LYS A 293 32.40 13.79 6.74
CA LYS A 293 31.87 12.43 6.72
C LYS A 293 30.34 12.37 6.55
N LEU A 294 29.71 13.49 6.21
CA LEU A 294 28.29 13.52 5.91
C LEU A 294 28.05 12.88 4.54
N PHE A 295 27.07 11.99 4.52
CA PHE A 295 26.62 11.35 3.30
C PHE A 295 25.81 12.34 2.45
N HIS A 296 26.17 12.52 1.18
CA HIS A 296 25.48 13.48 0.30
C HIS A 296 24.77 12.82 -0.90
N GLY A 297 24.68 11.49 -0.90
CA GLY A 297 23.76 10.74 -1.76
C GLY A 297 24.10 10.69 -3.25
N ARG A 298 25.29 11.12 -3.66
CA ARG A 298 25.78 11.05 -5.04
C ARG A 298 27.27 10.71 -5.05
N LEU A 299 27.70 9.94 -6.03
CA LEU A 299 29.13 9.81 -6.35
C LEU A 299 29.56 11.08 -7.08
N ALA A 300 30.71 11.63 -6.72
CA ALA A 300 31.32 12.69 -7.51
C ALA A 300 31.65 12.12 -8.90
N ALA A 301 31.06 12.70 -9.95
CA ALA A 301 31.49 12.48 -11.32
C ALA A 301 32.73 13.34 -11.58
#